data_AF-A0A6A0IHB5-F1
#
_entry.id   AF-A0A6A0IHB5-F1
#
_cell.length_a   1.000
_cell.length_b   1.000
_cell.length_c   1.000
_cell.angle_alpha   90.00
_cell.angle_beta   90.00
_cell.angle_gamma   90.00
#
_symmetry.space_group_name_H-M   'P 1'
#
loop_
_entity.id
_entity.type
_entity.pdbx_description
1 polymer ?
#
loop_
_entity_poly.entity_id
_entity_poly.type
_entity_poly.pdbx_seq_one_letter_code
_entity_poly.pdbx_strand_id
1 'polypeptide(L)' 'MDPVDPVPPPDKRALMLLKYKPVCLCNTIRYPSVQAAIEAGASSVEAVGRATGCTTGDCHGERCRPVIEQMLAAWAARRR' A
#
# COMPACT_ATOMS: atom_id res chain seq x y z
N MET A 1 19.54 -6.44 -8.75
CA MET A 1 19.13 -5.72 -7.53
C MET A 1 18.34 -4.51 -8.01
N ASP A 2 17.09 -4.74 -8.36
CA ASP A 2 16.28 -3.76 -9.09
C ASP A 2 15.80 -2.65 -8.14
N PRO A 3 16.19 -1.38 -8.37
CA PRO A 3 15.69 -0.25 -7.61
C PRO A 3 14.24 0.00 -8.02
N VAL A 4 13.32 -0.33 -7.12
CA VAL A 4 11.86 -0.12 -7.19
C VAL A 4 11.47 1.02 -8.14
N ASP A 5 10.95 0.64 -9.31
CA ASP A 5 10.70 1.51 -10.46
C ASP A 5 9.97 2.82 -10.07
N PRO A 6 10.41 3.97 -10.60
CA PRO A 6 9.68 5.23 -10.47
C PRO A 6 8.32 5.10 -11.17
N VAL A 7 7.26 5.51 -10.48
CA VAL A 7 5.88 5.44 -10.98
C VAL A 7 5.79 6.21 -12.31
N PRO A 8 5.46 5.55 -13.43
CA PRO A 8 5.32 6.24 -14.71
C PRO A 8 4.15 7.23 -14.69
N PRO A 9 4.18 8.29 -15.53
CA PRO A 9 3.04 9.20 -15.69
C PRO A 9 1.78 8.42 -16.10
N PRO A 10 0.57 8.91 -15.77
CA PRO A 10 -0.63 8.09 -15.70
C PRO A 10 -1.17 7.75 -17.09
N ASP A 11 -0.57 6.76 -17.74
CA ASP A 11 -1.19 6.04 -18.84
C ASP A 11 -2.08 4.91 -18.28
N LYS A 12 -3.09 4.49 -19.05
CA LYS A 12 -4.06 3.46 -18.62
C LYS A 12 -3.37 2.16 -18.18
N ARG A 13 -2.18 1.87 -18.73
CA ARG A 13 -1.38 0.68 -18.41
C ARG A 13 -0.82 0.73 -17.00
N ALA A 14 -0.23 1.85 -16.58
CA ALA A 14 0.28 1.99 -15.21
C ALA A 14 -0.82 1.80 -14.16
N LEU A 15 -1.99 2.39 -14.38
CA LEU A 15 -3.16 2.22 -13.52
C LEU A 15 -3.65 0.76 -13.46
N MET A 16 -3.55 0.03 -14.58
CA MET A 16 -3.92 -1.38 -14.63
C MET A 16 -2.97 -2.25 -13.81
N LEU A 17 -1.66 -1.97 -13.86
CA LEU A 17 -0.64 -2.70 -13.09
C LEU A 17 -0.79 -2.50 -11.58
N LEU A 18 -1.18 -1.30 -11.13
CA LEU A 18 -1.42 -1.02 -9.72
C LEU A 18 -2.47 -1.94 -9.10
N LYS A 19 -3.47 -2.39 -9.86
CA LYS A 19 -4.50 -3.33 -9.37
C LYS A 19 -3.92 -4.64 -8.86
N TYR A 20 -2.79 -5.07 -9.42
CA TYR A 20 -2.13 -6.32 -9.09
C TYR A 20 -0.89 -6.12 -8.22
N LYS A 21 -0.46 -4.89 -7.95
CA LYS A 21 0.73 -4.61 -7.14
C LYS A 21 0.52 -5.18 -5.72
N PRO A 22 1.36 -6.11 -5.24
CA PRO A 22 1.24 -6.63 -3.89
C PRO A 22 1.74 -5.62 -2.85
N VAL A 23 1.10 -5.60 -1.68
CA VAL A 23 1.54 -4.83 -0.50
C VAL A 23 1.89 -5.77 0.64
N CYS A 24 1.00 -6.68 1.01
CA CYS A 24 1.27 -7.71 2.01
C CYS A 24 1.42 -9.07 1.33
N LEU A 25 2.63 -9.62 1.37
CA LEU A 25 2.96 -10.86 0.67
C LEU A 25 2.45 -12.10 1.41
N CYS A 26 2.49 -12.12 2.75
CA CYS A 26 1.98 -13.26 3.52
C CYS A 26 0.44 -13.31 3.54
N ASN A 27 -0.24 -12.16 3.58
CA ASN A 27 -1.71 -12.11 3.61
C ASN A 27 -2.32 -11.88 2.22
N THR A 28 -1.52 -11.90 1.16
CA THR A 28 -1.97 -11.71 -0.24
C THR A 28 -2.75 -10.41 -0.48
N ILE A 29 -2.44 -9.34 0.27
CA ILE A 29 -3.15 -8.05 0.18
C ILE A 29 -2.49 -7.19 -0.91
N ARG A 30 -3.34 -6.63 -1.79
CA ARG A 30 -2.92 -5.81 -2.95
C ARG A 30 -3.11 -4.32 -2.68
N TYR A 31 -2.45 -3.52 -3.50
CA TYR A 31 -2.45 -2.05 -3.43
C TYR A 31 -3.86 -1.42 -3.36
N PRO A 32 -4.87 -1.85 -4.16
CA PRO A 32 -6.21 -1.24 -4.09
C PRO A 32 -6.88 -1.36 -2.72
N SER A 33 -6.69 -2.47 -2.01
CA SER A 33 -7.28 -2.69 -0.69
C SER A 33 -6.71 -1.71 0.34
N VAL A 34 -5.40 -1.49 0.30
CA VAL A 34 -4.71 -0.54 1.19
C VAL A 34 -5.04 0.90 0.81
N GLN A 35 -5.07 1.21 -0.49
CA GLN A 35 -5.49 2.52 -0.97
C GLN A 35 -6.91 2.86 -0.51
N ALA A 36 -7.87 1.94 -0.68
CA ALA A 36 -9.25 2.14 -0.25
C ALA A 36 -9.35 2.39 1.28
N ALA A 37 -8.56 1.69 2.09
CA ALA A 37 -8.52 1.92 3.53
C ALA A 37 -8.01 3.33 3.88
N ILE A 38 -6.97 3.81 3.19
CA ILE A 38 -6.41 5.15 3.38
C ILE A 38 -7.40 6.24 2.92
N GLU A 39 -8.08 6.01 1.78
CA GLU A 39 -9.14 6.88 1.27
C GLU A 39 -10.31 6.98 2.26
N ALA A 40 -10.69 5.86 2.87
CA ALA A 40 -11.71 5.77 3.92
C ALA A 40 -11.29 6.41 5.26
N GLY A 41 -10.04 6.86 5.40
CA GLY A 41 -9.57 7.62 6.55
C GLY A 41 -8.52 6.94 7.42
N ALA A 42 -7.99 5.78 7.04
CA ALA A 42 -6.86 5.18 7.76
C ALA A 42 -5.62 6.08 7.67
N SER A 43 -5.10 6.49 8.83
CA SER A 43 -3.97 7.43 8.94
C SER A 43 -2.73 6.83 9.61
N SER A 44 -2.76 5.56 9.99
CA SER A 44 -1.63 4.83 10.59
C SER A 44 -1.55 3.40 10.07
N VAL A 45 -0.40 2.76 10.25
CA VAL A 45 -0.18 1.36 9.89
C VAL A 45 -1.17 0.44 10.62
N GLU A 46 -1.44 0.71 11.89
CA GLU A 46 -2.39 -0.06 12.71
C GLU A 46 -3.82 0.13 12.19
N ALA A 47 -4.20 1.35 11.80
CA ALA A 47 -5.52 1.60 11.20
C ALA A 47 -5.70 0.85 9.87
N VAL A 48 -4.66 0.87 9.02
CA VAL A 48 -4.64 0.08 7.78
C VAL A 48 -4.71 -1.42 8.09
N GLY A 49 -3.95 -1.90 9.07
CA GLY A 49 -3.96 -3.30 9.50
C GLY A 49 -5.34 -3.75 9.97
N ARG A 50 -6.02 -2.94 10.79
CA ARG A 50 -7.41 -3.23 11.21
C ARG A 50 -8.39 -3.29 10.04
N ALA A 51 -8.23 -2.43 9.04
CA ALA A 51 -9.15 -2.36 7.90
C ALA A 51 -8.90 -3.46 6.84
N THR A 52 -7.65 -3.90 6.68
CA THR A 52 -7.24 -4.76 5.54
C THR A 52 -6.71 -6.13 5.94
N GLY A 53 -6.34 -6.32 7.21
CA GLY A 53 -5.59 -7.49 7.67
C GLY A 53 -4.09 -7.40 7.36
N CYS A 54 -3.55 -6.26 6.90
CA CYS A 54 -2.11 -6.08 6.83
C CYS A 54 -1.48 -6.20 8.23
N THR A 55 -0.19 -6.57 8.27
CA THR A 55 0.65 -6.69 9.49
C THR A 55 0.26 -7.80 10.49
N THR A 56 -0.80 -8.57 10.24
CA THR A 56 -1.27 -9.65 11.14
C THR A 56 -0.77 -11.05 10.80
N GLY A 57 -0.09 -11.23 9.66
CA GLY A 57 0.45 -12.54 9.25
C GLY A 57 1.78 -12.88 9.93
N ASP A 58 2.36 -14.03 9.60
CA ASP A 58 3.54 -14.61 10.27
C ASP A 58 4.82 -13.76 10.20
N CYS A 59 4.89 -12.82 9.26
CA CYS A 59 6.01 -11.87 9.19
C CYS A 59 5.82 -10.63 10.09
N HIS A 60 4.72 -10.53 10.84
CA HIS A 60 4.40 -9.45 11.78
C HIS A 60 4.50 -8.03 11.19
N GLY A 61 4.31 -7.93 9.88
CA GLY A 61 4.36 -6.68 9.12
C GLY A 61 5.75 -6.24 8.66
N GLU A 62 6.82 -6.97 8.96
CA GLU A 62 8.21 -6.64 8.60
C GLU A 62 8.36 -6.17 7.15
N ARG A 63 7.67 -6.86 6.22
CA ARG A 63 7.77 -6.61 4.77
C ARG A 63 6.84 -5.49 4.26
N CYS A 64 5.67 -5.33 4.89
CA CYS A 64 4.61 -4.46 4.35
C CYS A 64 4.48 -3.13 5.09
N ARG A 65 4.93 -3.04 6.35
CA ARG A 65 4.99 -1.79 7.13
C ARG A 65 5.65 -0.63 6.36
N PRO A 66 6.88 -0.76 5.82
CA PRO A 66 7.52 0.35 5.12
C PRO A 66 6.76 0.76 3.84
N VAL A 67 6.08 -0.18 3.18
CA VAL A 67 5.27 0.10 1.99
C VAL A 67 4.01 0.89 2.37
N ILE A 68 3.34 0.49 3.46
CA ILE A 68 2.14 1.18 3.98
C ILE A 68 2.49 2.60 4.44
N GLU A 69 3.61 2.78 5.13
CA GLU A 69 4.11 4.09 5.55
C GLU A 69 4.35 5.03 4.37
N GLN A 70 4.97 4.52 3.29
CA GLN A 70 5.15 5.29 2.06
C GLN A 70 3.81 5.68 1.40
N MET A 71 2.84 4.76 1.37
CA MET A 71 1.49 5.06 0.86
C MET A 71 0.79 6.14 1.68
N LEU A 72 0.88 6.07 3.01
CA LEU A 72 0.32 7.08 3.91
C LEU A 72 1.00 8.44 3.73
N ALA A 73 2.33 8.47 3.62
CA ALA A 73 3.09 9.70 3.40
C ALA A 73 2.74 10.35 2.05
N ALA A 74 2.67 9.55 0.98
CA ALA A 74 2.26 10.04 -0.35
C ALA A 74 0.83 10.58 -0.34
N TRP A 75 -0.08 9.92 0.38
CA TRP A 75 -1.46 10.38 0.53
C TRP A 75 -1.58 11.67 1.34
N ALA A 76 -0.84 11.78 2.45
CA ALA A 76 -0.79 12.98 3.27
C ALA A 76 -0.20 14.19 2.50
N ALA A 77 0.77 13.96 1.61
CA ALA A 77 1.32 15.00 0.75
C ALA A 77 0.30 15.51 -0.29
N ARG A 78 -0.62 14.66 -0.77
CA ARG A 78 -1.67 15.04 -1.75
C ARG A 78 -2.84 15.83 -1.14
N ARG A 79 -3.01 15.75 0.18
CA ARG A 79 -4.06 16.47 0.93
C ARG A 79 -3.62 17.86 1.40
N ARG A 80 -2.36 18.25 1.15
CA ARG A 80 -1.83 19.60 1.35
C ARG A 80 -1.78 20.34 0.02
#